data_AF-A0A9D5IB28-F1
#
_entry.id   AF-A0A9D5IB28-F1
#
_cell.length_a   1.000
_cell.length_b   1.000
_cell.length_c   1.000
_cell.angle_alpha   90.00
_cell.angle_beta   90.00
_cell.angle_gamma   90.00
#
_symmetry.space_group_name_H-M   'P 1'
#
loop_
_entity.id
_entity.type
_entity.pdbx_description
1 polymer ?
#
loop_
_entity_poly.entity_id
_entity_poly.type
_entity_poly.pdbx_seq_one_letter_code
_entity_poly.pdbx_strand_id
1 'polypeptide(L)'
;MGIDWSHRLAVYTTQPRVDWTDARGFPVRALIVWDLNAGKLASSFEYSGKGVYPVGVALAGRDVFIATEKQVTFTRLDGTQPRPLLEAEGEAVVQDIAVSPDGGSVAVVVSGNDPSNLGELRVFDIGTLKESFRVRQGDGRFEGMRGHFSELHWRADGTGILVSTATHTEMWGSLATIFLDGRVRIEAVEGYGNVSPTGTMWAGNVGGVGCMFVGSHEWLIRGLDDGSVPVRGRSESLVFSPWEWSPDGTQFVFTQQEAPNCEDLSIDKQTAYVVRTQNGTSFGAPERVADLAELHRQWYGDRLFTTDCAHAIQPAVDRWGEPSLGCTGRAEPPDAPRTVRVGGQFAGMAILPQPVGVIAP
;
A
#
# COMPACT_ATOMS: atom_id res chain seq x y z
N MET A 1 16.08 8.33 26.31
CA MET A 1 16.95 7.22 25.84
C MET A 1 17.08 7.40 24.34
N GLY A 2 18.29 7.32 23.79
CA GLY A 2 18.47 7.36 22.33
C GLY A 2 18.14 5.99 21.71
N ILE A 3 17.66 6.00 20.46
CA ILE A 3 17.51 4.78 19.65
C ILE A 3 18.91 4.27 19.27
N ASP A 4 19.16 2.97 19.46
CA ASP A 4 20.39 2.32 18.96
C ASP A 4 20.20 1.94 17.50
N TRP A 5 20.98 2.58 16.63
CA TRP A 5 20.85 2.42 15.18
C TRP A 5 21.64 1.25 14.61
N SER A 6 22.45 0.59 15.42
CA SER A 6 23.07 -0.69 15.05
C SER A 6 22.09 -1.86 15.22
N HIS A 7 20.90 -1.58 15.75
CA HIS A 7 19.87 -2.57 15.95
C HIS A 7 18.88 -2.60 14.79
N ARG A 8 18.23 -3.75 14.65
CA ARG A 8 17.15 -3.94 13.72
C ARG A 8 15.86 -3.41 14.34
N LEU A 9 15.18 -2.49 13.66
CA LEU A 9 13.97 -1.84 14.14
C LEU A 9 12.77 -2.26 13.31
N ALA A 10 11.70 -2.69 13.98
CA ALA A 10 10.39 -2.81 13.37
C ALA A 10 9.63 -1.49 13.53
N VAL A 11 9.10 -0.96 12.43
CA VAL A 11 8.32 0.27 12.42
C VAL A 11 6.94 -0.02 11.85
N TYR A 12 5.91 0.32 12.60
CA TYR A 12 4.52 0.10 12.20
C TYR A 12 3.61 1.16 12.84
N THR A 13 2.47 1.43 12.22
CA THR A 13 1.41 2.24 12.85
C THR A 13 0.38 1.33 13.49
N THR A 14 -0.33 1.84 14.49
CA THR A 14 -1.39 1.10 15.19
C THR A 14 -2.43 2.08 15.71
N GLN A 15 -3.62 1.59 15.98
CA GLN A 15 -4.55 2.26 16.88
C GLN A 15 -4.07 2.01 18.33
N PRO A 16 -3.80 3.05 19.15
CA PRO A 16 -3.33 2.87 20.53
C PRO A 16 -4.49 2.71 21.53
N ARG A 17 -5.71 3.15 21.17
CA ARG A 17 -6.90 3.15 22.03
C ARG A 17 -8.18 2.94 21.23
N VAL A 18 -9.18 2.37 21.89
CA VAL A 18 -10.49 2.00 21.34
C VAL A 18 -11.50 3.16 21.42
N ASP A 19 -11.09 4.35 21.86
CA ASP A 19 -12.03 5.45 22.08
C ASP A 19 -12.79 5.77 20.79
N TRP A 20 -14.12 5.58 20.87
CA TRP A 20 -15.02 5.72 19.75
C TRP A 20 -14.91 7.13 19.18
N THR A 21 -14.40 7.17 17.96
CA THR A 21 -14.74 8.06 16.87
C THR A 21 -15.88 9.04 17.18
N ASP A 22 -15.64 10.35 17.08
CA ASP A 22 -16.77 11.28 16.99
C ASP A 22 -17.46 11.17 15.62
N ALA A 23 -18.39 12.09 15.31
CA ALA A 23 -19.35 12.02 14.21
C ALA A 23 -18.80 11.68 12.81
N ARG A 24 -17.47 11.64 12.59
CA ARG A 24 -16.81 11.18 11.36
C ARG A 24 -16.14 9.79 11.40
N GLY A 25 -15.98 9.10 12.54
CA GLY A 25 -15.63 7.68 12.49
C GLY A 25 -14.15 7.26 12.50
N PHE A 26 -13.15 8.10 12.86
CA PHE A 26 -11.72 7.75 12.64
C PHE A 26 -10.86 7.49 13.89
N PRO A 27 -10.01 6.44 13.90
CA PRO A 27 -9.18 6.09 15.04
C PRO A 27 -7.97 7.03 15.21
N VAL A 28 -7.59 7.30 16.46
CA VAL A 28 -6.25 7.81 16.79
C VAL A 28 -5.22 6.79 16.32
N ARG A 29 -4.13 7.25 15.72
CA ARG A 29 -3.01 6.43 15.25
C ARG A 29 -1.72 6.89 15.91
N ALA A 30 -0.92 5.89 16.25
CA ALA A 30 0.44 6.06 16.75
C ALA A 30 1.44 5.34 15.86
N LEU A 31 2.65 5.90 15.77
CA LEU A 31 3.80 5.21 15.23
C LEU A 31 4.49 4.45 16.36
N ILE A 32 4.80 3.18 16.13
CA ILE A 32 5.57 2.33 17.03
C ILE A 32 6.90 2.01 16.38
N VAL A 33 7.98 2.19 17.15
CA VAL A 33 9.34 1.75 16.80
C VAL A 33 9.78 0.76 17.85
N TRP A 34 9.93 -0.49 17.43
CA TRP A 34 10.34 -1.59 18.29
C TRP A 34 11.76 -2.04 17.95
N ASP A 35 12.61 -2.11 18.98
CA ASP A 35 13.96 -2.65 18.85
C ASP A 35 13.90 -4.18 18.95
N LEU A 36 14.08 -4.85 17.81
CA LEU A 36 14.01 -6.30 17.72
C LEU A 36 15.20 -6.98 18.42
N ASN A 37 16.36 -6.33 18.44
CA ASN A 37 17.57 -6.86 19.07
C ASN A 37 17.47 -6.79 20.60
N ALA A 38 17.04 -5.64 21.12
CA ALA A 38 16.87 -5.44 22.55
C ALA A 38 15.54 -5.98 23.09
N GLY A 39 14.61 -6.35 22.21
CA GLY A 39 13.29 -6.89 22.57
C GLY A 39 12.43 -5.89 23.34
N LYS A 40 12.51 -4.60 23.02
CA LYS A 40 11.80 -3.54 23.75
C LYS A 40 11.32 -2.42 22.84
N LEU A 41 10.32 -1.68 23.32
CA LEU A 41 9.88 -0.43 22.70
C LEU A 41 11.04 0.58 22.68
N ALA A 42 11.41 1.05 21.49
CA ALA A 42 12.43 2.09 21.31
C ALA A 42 11.80 3.48 21.41
N SER A 43 10.70 3.70 20.70
CA SER A 43 9.90 4.93 20.75
C SER A 43 8.45 4.67 20.32
N SER A 44 7.55 5.55 20.75
CA SER A 44 6.18 5.61 20.27
C SER A 44 5.64 7.02 20.40
N PHE A 45 4.85 7.47 19.43
CA PHE A 45 4.14 8.75 19.53
C PHE A 45 2.85 8.74 18.69
N GLU A 46 1.82 9.40 19.21
CA GLU A 46 0.57 9.64 18.48
C GLU A 46 0.78 10.72 17.42
N TYR A 47 0.20 10.52 16.24
CA TYR A 47 0.34 11.45 15.12
C TYR A 47 -0.99 11.86 14.49
N SER A 48 -2.07 11.12 14.77
CA SER A 48 -3.43 11.59 14.52
C SER A 48 -4.15 11.82 15.83
N GLY A 49 -5.05 12.80 15.85
CA GLY A 49 -5.91 13.12 16.97
C GLY A 49 -7.38 13.02 16.58
N LYS A 50 -8.27 13.34 17.52
CA LYS A 50 -9.71 13.39 17.26
C LYS A 50 -10.02 14.33 16.07
N GLY A 51 -10.71 13.80 15.06
CA GLY A 51 -11.08 14.55 13.86
C GLY A 51 -9.96 14.76 12.83
N VAL A 52 -8.79 14.16 13.03
CA VAL A 52 -7.66 14.16 12.08
C VAL A 52 -7.59 12.81 11.41
N TYR A 53 -7.90 12.75 10.12
CA TYR A 53 -7.83 11.49 9.36
C TYR A 53 -6.36 11.12 9.08
N PRO A 54 -5.88 9.97 9.57
CA PRO A 54 -4.55 9.48 9.23
C PRO A 54 -4.56 8.93 7.79
N VAL A 55 -3.62 9.39 6.98
CA VAL A 55 -3.48 8.93 5.59
C VAL A 55 -2.42 7.83 5.50
N GLY A 56 -1.21 8.11 5.98
CA GLY A 56 -0.13 7.15 5.86
C GLY A 56 1.16 7.60 6.53
N VAL A 57 2.11 6.68 6.60
CA VAL A 57 3.47 6.95 7.04
C VAL A 57 4.44 6.38 6.01
N ALA A 58 5.48 7.13 5.69
CA ALA A 58 6.56 6.69 4.82
C ALA A 58 7.92 6.89 5.52
N LEU A 59 8.86 5.98 5.27
CA LEU A 59 10.18 5.96 5.89
C LEU A 59 11.29 6.17 4.86
N ALA A 60 12.23 7.04 5.19
CA ALA A 60 13.49 7.22 4.49
C ALA A 60 14.64 7.02 5.50
N GLY A 61 14.96 5.75 5.78
CA GLY A 61 15.89 5.40 6.85
C GLY A 61 15.40 5.87 8.21
N ARG A 62 16.02 6.93 8.76
CA ARG A 62 15.66 7.49 10.08
C ARG A 62 14.61 8.60 10.02
N ASP A 63 14.32 9.06 8.81
CA ASP A 63 13.37 10.11 8.55
C ASP A 63 11.99 9.51 8.33
N VAL A 64 11.00 10.15 8.96
CA VAL A 64 9.61 9.73 8.95
C VAL A 64 8.78 10.84 8.36
N PHE A 65 7.95 10.50 7.40
CA PHE A 65 6.96 11.39 6.84
C PHE A 65 5.58 10.88 7.21
N ILE A 66 4.82 11.74 7.86
CA ILE A 66 3.50 11.41 8.37
C ILE A 66 2.48 12.24 7.62
N ALA A 67 1.57 11.57 6.93
CA ALA A 67 0.46 12.18 6.23
C ALA A 67 -0.84 12.02 7.03
N THR A 68 -1.55 13.13 7.12
CA THR A 68 -2.96 13.23 7.51
C THR A 68 -3.69 13.94 6.38
N GLU A 69 -5.02 13.89 6.34
CA GLU A 69 -5.81 14.55 5.29
C GLU A 69 -5.40 16.00 5.04
N LYS A 70 -4.94 16.74 6.06
CA LYS A 70 -4.64 18.19 5.93
C LYS A 70 -3.17 18.54 5.97
N GLN A 71 -2.30 17.60 6.30
CA GLN A 71 -0.90 17.93 6.61
C GLN A 71 0.02 16.75 6.34
N VAL A 72 1.19 17.05 5.77
CA VAL A 72 2.37 16.18 5.80
C VAL A 72 3.42 16.78 6.72
N THR A 73 3.90 15.96 7.66
CA THR A 73 4.93 16.34 8.64
C THR A 73 6.16 15.49 8.45
N PHE A 74 7.32 16.13 8.40
CA PHE A 74 8.60 15.48 8.58
C PHE A 74 8.92 15.37 10.07
N THR A 75 9.42 14.22 10.52
CA THR A 75 9.92 14.00 11.88
C THR A 75 10.98 12.91 11.91
N ARG A 76 11.63 12.71 13.06
CA ARG A 76 12.50 11.55 13.31
C ARG A 76 11.71 10.39 13.91
N LEU A 77 12.27 9.18 13.89
CA LEU A 77 11.63 7.97 14.46
C LEU A 77 11.29 8.05 15.95
N ASP A 78 11.93 8.94 16.70
CA ASP A 78 11.59 9.21 18.10
C ASP A 78 10.51 10.31 18.27
N GLY A 79 9.97 10.83 17.17
CA GLY A 79 8.98 11.91 17.14
C GLY A 79 9.59 13.29 17.33
N THR A 80 10.91 13.42 17.43
CA THR A 80 11.56 14.71 17.68
C THR A 80 11.68 15.56 16.42
N GLN A 81 11.72 16.88 16.62
CA GLN A 81 11.90 17.89 15.58
C GLN A 81 10.85 17.87 14.46
N PRO A 82 9.54 17.81 14.78
CA PRO A 82 8.51 17.84 13.75
C PRO A 82 8.59 19.14 12.96
N ARG A 83 8.51 19.04 11.63
CA ARG A 83 8.46 20.18 10.71
C ARG A 83 7.33 19.98 9.70
N PRO A 84 6.46 20.97 9.48
CA PRO A 84 5.48 20.90 8.41
C PRO A 84 6.22 20.85 7.07
N LEU A 85 5.82 19.92 6.19
CA LEU A 85 6.32 19.81 4.82
C LEU A 85 5.28 20.34 3.83
N LEU A 86 4.01 20.04 4.07
CA LEU A 86 2.88 20.42 3.24
C LEU A 86 1.63 20.60 4.10
N GLU A 87 0.87 21.65 3.82
CA GLU A 87 -0.50 21.83 4.31
C GLU A 87 -1.43 21.82 3.09
N ALA A 88 -2.49 20.99 3.14
CA ALA A 88 -3.47 20.94 2.07
C ALA A 88 -4.40 22.17 2.17
N GLU A 89 -4.50 22.94 1.09
CA GLU A 89 -5.25 24.19 1.07
C GLU A 89 -6.75 23.97 0.78
N GLY A 90 -7.61 24.71 1.48
CA GLY A 90 -9.07 24.68 1.27
C GLY A 90 -9.66 23.27 1.45
N GLU A 91 -10.44 22.85 0.46
CA GLU A 91 -11.10 21.52 0.43
C GLU A 91 -10.19 20.40 -0.07
N ALA A 92 -8.94 20.69 -0.41
CA ALA A 92 -7.98 19.66 -0.80
C ALA A 92 -7.60 18.79 0.40
N VAL A 93 -7.31 17.52 0.14
CA VAL A 93 -6.84 16.56 1.11
C VAL A 93 -5.64 15.79 0.56
N VAL A 94 -4.70 15.44 1.44
CA VAL A 94 -3.64 14.48 1.14
C VAL A 94 -4.29 13.12 0.98
N GLN A 95 -4.05 12.48 -0.17
CA GLN A 95 -4.55 11.14 -0.45
C GLN A 95 -3.50 10.07 -0.16
N ASP A 96 -2.24 10.38 -0.43
CA ASP A 96 -1.16 9.44 -0.24
C ASP A 96 0.23 10.11 -0.18
N ILE A 97 1.19 9.36 0.34
CA ILE A 97 2.61 9.67 0.48
C ILE A 97 3.48 8.46 0.15
N ALA A 98 4.61 8.67 -0.53
CA ALA A 98 5.57 7.59 -0.84
C ALA A 98 7.01 8.11 -0.87
N VAL A 99 7.95 7.35 -0.31
CA VAL A 99 9.39 7.67 -0.37
C VAL A 99 10.03 7.00 -1.59
N SER A 100 10.94 7.70 -2.26
CA SER A 100 11.67 7.18 -3.42
C SER A 100 12.60 6.01 -3.02
N PRO A 101 12.94 5.12 -3.95
CA PRO A 101 13.74 3.92 -3.62
C PRO A 101 15.13 4.24 -3.06
N ASP A 102 15.71 5.37 -3.45
CA ASP A 102 16.99 5.87 -2.95
C ASP A 102 16.89 6.61 -1.59
N GLY A 103 15.67 6.81 -1.08
CA GLY A 103 15.40 7.57 0.15
C GLY A 103 15.69 9.07 0.04
N GLY A 104 15.91 9.60 -1.17
CA GLY A 104 16.26 11.01 -1.40
C GLY A 104 15.05 11.93 -1.54
N SER A 105 13.87 11.39 -1.87
CA SER A 105 12.66 12.15 -2.15
C SER A 105 11.42 11.57 -1.50
N VAL A 106 10.44 12.43 -1.24
CA VAL A 106 9.09 12.03 -0.83
C VAL A 106 8.07 12.62 -1.78
N ALA A 107 7.24 11.76 -2.36
CA ALA A 107 6.11 12.12 -3.19
C ALA A 107 4.84 12.18 -2.35
N VAL A 108 3.98 13.14 -2.64
CA VAL A 108 2.69 13.36 -1.98
C VAL A 108 1.64 13.65 -3.05
N VAL A 109 0.50 12.97 -2.96
CA VAL A 109 -0.68 13.32 -3.75
C VAL A 109 -1.66 14.08 -2.89
N VAL A 110 -2.16 15.18 -3.44
CA VAL A 110 -3.25 15.95 -2.86
C VAL A 110 -4.36 16.06 -3.90
N SER A 111 -5.61 15.80 -3.53
CA SER A 111 -6.76 16.04 -4.40
C SER A 111 -7.94 16.57 -3.60
N GLY A 112 -8.91 17.18 -4.27
CA GLY A 112 -10.12 17.68 -3.61
C GLY A 112 -11.28 16.69 -3.72
N ASN A 113 -12.26 16.85 -2.84
CA ASN A 113 -13.55 16.16 -2.97
C ASN A 113 -14.42 16.72 -4.11
N ASP A 114 -14.04 17.87 -4.68
CA ASP A 114 -14.71 18.49 -5.83
C ASP A 114 -14.20 17.85 -7.14
N PRO A 115 -15.10 17.41 -8.04
CA PRO A 115 -14.73 16.88 -9.36
C PRO A 115 -13.84 17.82 -10.22
N SER A 116 -13.82 19.12 -9.93
CA SER A 116 -12.95 20.09 -10.59
C SER A 116 -11.51 20.12 -10.03
N ASN A 117 -11.29 19.60 -8.81
CA ASN A 117 -9.97 19.45 -8.23
C ASN A 117 -9.45 18.02 -8.44
N LEU A 118 -9.05 17.75 -9.68
CA LEU A 118 -8.53 16.46 -10.13
C LEU A 118 -7.28 16.02 -9.34
N GLY A 119 -6.54 16.95 -8.75
CA GLY A 119 -5.44 16.66 -7.86
C GLY A 119 -4.07 17.02 -8.42
N GLU A 120 -3.07 16.85 -7.58
CA GLU A 120 -1.69 17.19 -7.83
C GLU A 120 -0.74 16.20 -7.18
N LEU A 121 0.35 15.93 -7.88
CA LEU A 121 1.51 15.23 -7.35
C LEU A 121 2.60 16.27 -7.05
N ARG A 122 3.12 16.23 -5.84
CA ARG A 122 4.26 17.03 -5.38
C ARG A 122 5.37 16.10 -4.92
N VAL A 123 6.61 16.45 -5.23
CA VAL A 123 7.79 15.74 -4.76
C VAL A 123 8.68 16.72 -4.03
N PHE A 124 9.18 16.30 -2.86
CA PHE A 124 10.07 17.08 -2.03
C PHE A 124 11.40 16.36 -1.90
N ASP A 125 12.49 17.12 -2.05
CA ASP A 125 13.83 16.66 -1.72
C ASP A 125 13.95 16.54 -0.20
N ILE A 126 14.35 15.37 0.30
CA ILE A 126 14.40 15.09 1.74
C ILE A 126 15.54 15.85 2.42
N GLY A 127 16.67 16.07 1.73
CA GLY A 127 17.83 16.77 2.29
C GLY A 127 17.55 18.24 2.59
N THR A 128 16.74 18.89 1.76
CA THR A 128 16.41 20.32 1.85
C THR A 128 14.99 20.60 2.32
N LEU A 129 14.10 19.60 2.31
CA LEU A 129 12.67 19.69 2.55
C LEU A 129 11.97 20.71 1.63
N LYS A 130 12.47 20.87 0.41
CA LYS A 130 11.91 21.78 -0.60
C LYS A 130 11.24 20.99 -1.71
N GLU A 131 10.14 21.55 -2.24
CA GLU A 131 9.48 21.02 -3.43
C GLU A 131 10.47 21.04 -4.61
N SER A 132 10.71 19.88 -5.19
CA SER A 132 11.62 19.67 -6.32
C SER A 132 10.87 19.39 -7.62
N PHE A 133 9.64 18.87 -7.53
CA PHE A 133 8.78 18.57 -8.67
C PHE A 133 7.32 18.75 -8.32
N ARG A 134 6.52 19.22 -9.29
CA ARG A 134 5.07 19.34 -9.14
C ARG A 134 4.37 19.16 -10.49
N VAL A 135 3.26 18.45 -10.47
CA VAL A 135 2.37 18.33 -11.61
C VAL A 135 0.91 18.31 -11.15
N ARG A 136 0.04 18.96 -11.92
CA ARG A 136 -1.40 19.00 -11.67
C ARG A 136 -2.11 18.14 -12.70
N GLN A 137 -3.10 17.35 -12.28
CA GLN A 137 -3.88 16.53 -13.20
C GLN A 137 -4.67 17.37 -14.22
N GLY A 138 -5.00 18.63 -13.89
CA GLY A 138 -5.63 19.56 -14.84
C GLY A 138 -4.73 20.01 -16.01
N ASP A 139 -3.50 19.50 -16.11
CA ASP A 139 -2.65 19.66 -17.28
C ASP A 139 -3.18 18.79 -18.44
N GLY A 140 -3.16 19.30 -19.67
CA GLY A 140 -3.61 18.58 -20.86
C GLY A 140 -2.90 17.24 -21.10
N ARG A 141 -1.73 17.01 -20.47
CA ARG A 141 -1.02 15.72 -20.48
C ARG A 141 -1.81 14.55 -19.85
N PHE A 142 -2.85 14.83 -19.06
CA PHE A 142 -3.70 13.82 -18.43
C PHE A 142 -5.09 13.73 -19.08
N GLU A 143 -5.27 14.28 -20.29
CA GLU A 143 -6.51 14.15 -21.04
C GLU A 143 -6.92 12.68 -21.19
N GLY A 144 -8.16 12.36 -20.82
CA GLY A 144 -8.69 10.99 -20.84
C GLY A 144 -8.51 10.19 -19.55
N MET A 145 -7.76 10.69 -18.56
CA MET A 145 -7.76 10.08 -17.23
C MET A 145 -9.11 10.27 -16.54
N ARG A 146 -9.58 9.22 -15.87
CA ARG A 146 -10.82 9.22 -15.08
C ARG A 146 -10.49 9.33 -13.60
N GLY A 147 -11.26 10.09 -12.83
CA GLY A 147 -11.07 10.21 -11.39
C GLY A 147 -9.95 11.19 -10.99
N HIS A 148 -9.74 11.32 -9.69
CA HIS A 148 -8.72 12.18 -9.10
C HIS A 148 -7.50 11.36 -8.66
N PHE A 149 -6.30 11.96 -8.67
CA PHE A 149 -5.10 11.33 -8.12
C PHE A 149 -5.36 10.82 -6.69
N SER A 150 -5.00 9.56 -6.43
CA SER A 150 -5.28 8.88 -5.17
C SER A 150 -4.03 8.23 -4.59
N GLU A 151 -3.45 7.22 -5.24
CA GLU A 151 -2.35 6.44 -4.65
C GLU A 151 -1.06 6.56 -5.46
N LEU A 152 0.07 6.39 -4.77
CA LEU A 152 1.41 6.52 -5.31
C LEU A 152 2.21 5.23 -5.22
N HIS A 153 2.94 4.96 -6.30
CA HIS A 153 3.98 3.95 -6.34
C HIS A 153 5.22 4.47 -7.05
N TRP A 154 6.38 4.47 -6.39
CA TRP A 154 7.63 4.83 -7.06
C TRP A 154 8.10 3.70 -7.97
N ARG A 155 8.61 4.03 -9.16
CA ARG A 155 9.42 3.09 -9.92
C ARG A 155 10.70 2.79 -9.13
N ALA A 156 11.13 1.52 -9.11
CA ALA A 156 12.34 1.12 -8.39
C ALA A 156 13.62 1.75 -8.98
N ASP A 157 13.58 2.15 -10.25
CA ASP A 157 14.65 2.91 -10.91
C ASP A 157 14.70 4.40 -10.50
N GLY A 158 13.73 4.88 -9.71
CA GLY A 158 13.64 6.27 -9.26
C GLY A 158 13.30 7.30 -10.34
N THR A 159 13.03 6.86 -11.58
CA THR A 159 12.86 7.77 -12.73
C THR A 159 11.44 8.36 -12.82
N GLY A 160 10.49 7.78 -12.10
CA GLY A 160 9.10 8.21 -12.15
C GLY A 160 8.24 7.60 -11.05
N ILE A 161 7.01 8.09 -11.01
CA ILE A 161 6.00 7.78 -10.01
C ILE A 161 4.75 7.35 -10.76
N LEU A 162 4.22 6.18 -10.43
CA LEU A 162 2.92 5.76 -10.87
C LEU A 162 1.87 6.35 -9.94
N VAL A 163 0.81 6.87 -10.54
CA VAL A 163 -0.34 7.46 -9.84
C VAL A 163 -1.60 6.73 -10.29
N SER A 164 -2.26 6.07 -9.34
CA SER A 164 -3.63 5.56 -9.54
C SER A 164 -4.63 6.69 -9.26
N THR A 165 -5.80 6.60 -9.86
CA THR A 165 -6.89 7.54 -9.58
C THR A 165 -8.11 6.82 -9.03
N ALA A 166 -8.85 7.55 -8.19
CA ALA A 166 -10.11 7.09 -7.61
C ALA A 166 -11.27 7.88 -8.21
N THR A 167 -12.44 7.24 -8.35
CA THR A 167 -13.68 7.91 -8.74
C THR A 167 -14.67 7.90 -7.57
N HIS A 168 -15.54 8.91 -7.51
CA HIS A 168 -16.58 8.97 -6.48
C HIS A 168 -17.72 7.95 -6.68
N THR A 169 -17.74 7.28 -7.83
CA THR A 169 -18.75 6.27 -8.17
C THR A 169 -18.26 4.86 -7.83
N GLU A 170 -17.18 4.76 -7.06
CA GLU A 170 -16.45 3.52 -6.77
C GLU A 170 -15.91 2.83 -8.04
N MET A 171 -16.08 3.44 -9.22
CA MET A 171 -15.49 2.93 -10.44
C MET A 171 -13.97 3.09 -10.39
N TRP A 172 -13.30 2.12 -11.00
CA TRP A 172 -11.88 2.11 -11.27
C TRP A 172 -11.48 3.37 -12.04
N GLY A 173 -10.47 4.07 -11.53
CA GLY A 173 -9.91 5.21 -12.22
C GLY A 173 -9.02 4.79 -13.39
N SER A 174 -7.90 5.47 -13.50
CA SER A 174 -6.84 5.35 -14.46
C SER A 174 -5.52 5.17 -13.71
N LEU A 175 -4.52 4.67 -14.41
CA LEU A 175 -3.15 4.62 -13.94
C LEU A 175 -2.29 5.46 -14.89
N ALA A 176 -1.36 6.23 -14.35
CA ALA A 176 -0.39 6.95 -15.17
C ALA A 176 1.01 6.86 -14.56
N THR A 177 2.02 6.75 -15.40
CA THR A 177 3.42 6.96 -15.01
C THR A 177 3.78 8.43 -15.27
N ILE A 178 4.19 9.12 -14.21
CA ILE A 178 4.68 10.50 -14.23
C ILE A 178 6.20 10.44 -14.02
N PHE A 179 6.96 10.73 -15.07
CA PHE A 179 8.42 10.76 -15.01
C PHE A 179 8.91 12.09 -14.42
N LEU A 180 10.02 12.04 -13.67
CA LEU A 180 10.59 13.23 -13.04
C LEU A 180 11.15 14.25 -14.06
N ASP A 181 11.32 13.85 -15.31
CA ASP A 181 11.64 14.75 -16.44
C ASP A 181 10.40 15.47 -17.03
N GLY A 182 9.21 15.22 -16.47
CA GLY A 182 7.95 15.84 -16.87
C GLY A 182 7.19 15.06 -17.95
N ARG A 183 7.70 13.94 -18.48
CA ARG A 183 6.89 13.08 -19.35
C ARG A 183 5.76 12.43 -18.55
N VAL A 184 4.61 12.23 -19.18
CA VAL A 184 3.46 11.52 -18.61
C VAL A 184 3.05 10.44 -19.60
N ARG A 185 2.78 9.24 -19.10
CA ARG A 185 2.22 8.12 -19.86
C ARG A 185 0.98 7.63 -19.15
N ILE A 186 -0.18 7.75 -19.79
CA ILE A 186 -1.41 7.13 -19.30
C ILE A 186 -1.35 5.65 -19.66
N GLU A 187 -1.48 4.79 -18.66
CA GLU A 187 -1.39 3.35 -18.83
C GLU A 187 -2.74 2.80 -19.30
N ALA A 188 -2.71 1.94 -20.32
CA ALA A 188 -3.90 1.28 -20.85
C ALA A 188 -4.31 0.09 -19.97
N VAL A 189 -4.59 0.39 -18.70
CA VAL A 189 -5.13 -0.57 -17.72
C VAL A 189 -6.61 -0.28 -17.51
N GLU A 190 -7.37 -1.35 -17.34
CA GLU A 190 -8.76 -1.30 -16.94
C GLU A 190 -8.86 -2.18 -15.71
N GLY A 191 -9.58 -1.73 -14.69
CA GLY A 191 -9.71 -2.48 -13.45
C GLY A 191 -8.72 -2.09 -12.36
N TYR A 192 -8.55 -2.99 -11.40
CA TYR A 192 -7.98 -2.86 -10.03
C TYR A 192 -6.97 -3.94 -10.07
N GLY A 193 -5.83 -3.55 -9.61
CA GLY A 193 -4.66 -4.31 -9.77
C GLY A 193 -3.56 -3.63 -9.02
N ASN A 194 -2.56 -4.44 -8.77
CA ASN A 194 -1.42 -4.04 -8.00
C ASN A 194 -0.28 -3.77 -8.97
N VAL A 195 0.42 -2.68 -8.72
CA VAL A 195 1.68 -2.39 -9.40
C VAL A 195 2.77 -3.21 -8.73
N SER A 196 3.62 -3.86 -9.52
CA SER A 196 4.78 -4.60 -9.01
C SER A 196 5.72 -3.66 -8.24
N PRO A 197 6.46 -4.11 -7.22
CA PRO A 197 7.42 -3.26 -6.49
C PRO A 197 8.41 -2.52 -7.39
N THR A 198 8.78 -3.07 -8.53
CA THR A 198 9.66 -2.41 -9.51
C THR A 198 9.01 -1.20 -10.21
N GLY A 199 7.68 -1.09 -10.17
CA GLY A 199 6.90 -0.09 -10.90
C GLY A 199 6.83 -0.34 -12.42
N THR A 200 7.21 -1.53 -12.89
CA THR A 200 7.29 -1.83 -14.32
C THR A 200 6.17 -2.72 -14.82
N MET A 201 5.41 -3.34 -13.92
CA MET A 201 4.28 -4.20 -14.27
C MET A 201 3.06 -3.89 -13.41
N TRP A 202 1.90 -4.23 -13.97
CA TRP A 202 0.61 -4.14 -13.33
C TRP A 202 -0.09 -5.48 -13.47
N ALA A 203 -0.63 -6.00 -12.37
CA ALA A 203 -1.43 -7.22 -12.37
C ALA A 203 -2.82 -6.90 -11.84
N GLY A 204 -3.84 -7.14 -12.66
CA GLY A 204 -5.20 -6.75 -12.29
C GLY A 204 -6.28 -7.40 -13.12
N ASN A 205 -7.52 -7.14 -12.70
CA ASN A 205 -8.74 -7.62 -13.32
C ASN A 205 -9.09 -6.79 -14.56
N VAL A 206 -9.67 -7.42 -15.58
CA VAL A 206 -10.24 -6.70 -16.73
C VAL A 206 -11.77 -6.75 -16.62
N GLY A 207 -12.40 -5.58 -16.56
CA GLY A 207 -13.84 -5.47 -16.27
C GLY A 207 -14.17 -5.80 -14.81
N GLY A 208 -15.42 -6.18 -14.52
CA GLY A 208 -15.84 -6.57 -13.18
C GLY A 208 -17.09 -7.44 -13.19
N VAL A 209 -17.26 -8.24 -12.15
CA VAL A 209 -18.44 -9.11 -11.94
C VAL A 209 -19.55 -8.47 -11.09
N GLY A 210 -19.48 -7.15 -10.86
CA GLY A 210 -20.58 -6.34 -10.31
C GLY A 210 -20.66 -6.21 -8.78
N CYS A 211 -19.85 -6.92 -8.00
CA CYS A 211 -19.64 -6.58 -6.58
C CYS A 211 -18.25 -6.00 -6.38
N MET A 212 -18.14 -5.14 -5.35
CA MET A 212 -16.94 -4.41 -4.93
C MET A 212 -15.65 -5.05 -5.43
N PHE A 213 -15.17 -4.52 -6.57
CA PHE A 213 -13.82 -4.37 -7.17
C PHE A 213 -12.77 -5.49 -7.06
N VAL A 214 -13.03 -6.59 -6.37
CA VAL A 214 -12.02 -7.59 -6.03
C VAL A 214 -12.05 -8.78 -6.99
N GLY A 215 -13.11 -8.93 -7.82
CA GLY A 215 -13.28 -10.08 -8.71
C GLY A 215 -13.52 -9.73 -10.19
N SER A 216 -12.97 -10.52 -11.11
CA SER A 216 -13.38 -10.56 -12.52
C SER A 216 -13.26 -11.95 -13.14
N HIS A 217 -14.00 -12.20 -14.22
CA HIS A 217 -13.85 -13.38 -15.09
C HIS A 217 -12.60 -13.33 -15.98
N GLU A 218 -11.88 -12.20 -15.95
CA GLU A 218 -10.63 -12.02 -16.66
C GLU A 218 -9.63 -11.24 -15.81
N TRP A 219 -8.37 -11.68 -15.82
CA TRP A 219 -7.25 -10.98 -15.22
C TRP A 219 -6.00 -11.08 -16.10
N LEU A 220 -5.06 -10.17 -15.91
CA LEU A 220 -3.80 -10.18 -16.63
C LEU A 220 -2.66 -9.55 -15.84
N ILE A 221 -1.43 -9.86 -16.27
CA ILE A 221 -0.21 -9.11 -15.94
C ILE A 221 0.19 -8.35 -17.21
N ARG A 222 0.42 -7.05 -17.09
CA ARG A 222 0.83 -6.15 -18.17
C ARG A 222 2.17 -5.49 -17.84
N GLY A 223 3.09 -5.49 -18.82
CA GLY A 223 4.27 -4.63 -18.82
C GLY A 223 3.86 -3.18 -19.07
N LEU A 224 4.20 -2.29 -18.14
CA LEU A 224 3.84 -0.87 -18.25
C LEU A 224 4.74 -0.14 -19.25
N ASP A 225 5.96 -0.63 -19.47
CA ASP A 225 6.89 0.03 -20.38
C ASP A 225 6.68 -0.29 -21.86
N ASP A 226 6.29 -1.52 -22.19
CA ASP A 226 6.11 -2.00 -23.56
C ASP A 226 4.67 -2.39 -23.90
N GLY A 227 3.76 -2.38 -22.91
CA GLY A 227 2.36 -2.78 -23.07
C GLY A 227 2.16 -4.28 -23.25
N SER A 228 3.21 -5.10 -23.10
CA SER A 228 3.15 -6.56 -23.24
C SER A 228 2.18 -7.16 -22.21
N VAL A 229 1.56 -8.30 -22.55
CA VAL A 229 0.65 -9.02 -21.64
C VAL A 229 1.17 -10.45 -21.49
N PRO A 230 2.20 -10.66 -20.64
CA PRO A 230 2.84 -11.97 -20.51
C PRO A 230 1.94 -13.03 -19.84
N VAL A 231 0.94 -12.62 -19.07
CA VAL A 231 0.00 -13.54 -18.39
C VAL A 231 -1.41 -13.02 -18.57
N ARG A 232 -2.33 -13.92 -18.90
CA ARG A 232 -3.76 -13.64 -18.97
C ARG A 232 -4.53 -14.89 -18.57
N GLY A 233 -5.48 -14.74 -17.66
CA GLY A 233 -6.45 -15.77 -17.31
C GLY A 233 -7.85 -15.30 -17.66
N ARG A 234 -8.65 -16.17 -18.27
CA ARG A 234 -10.06 -15.91 -18.58
C ARG A 234 -10.88 -17.16 -18.35
N SER A 235 -12.04 -17.01 -17.74
CA SER A 235 -12.99 -18.09 -17.49
C SER A 235 -14.41 -17.56 -17.42
N GLU A 236 -15.38 -18.33 -17.89
CA GLU A 236 -16.80 -17.98 -17.76
C GLU A 236 -17.39 -18.37 -16.39
N SER A 237 -16.74 -19.27 -15.67
CA SER A 237 -17.23 -19.82 -14.39
C SER A 237 -16.33 -19.49 -13.19
N LEU A 238 -15.08 -19.10 -13.44
CA LEU A 238 -14.14 -18.72 -12.40
C LEU A 238 -14.10 -17.20 -12.28
N VAL A 239 -14.11 -16.73 -11.05
CA VAL A 239 -13.77 -15.36 -10.68
C VAL A 239 -12.35 -15.36 -10.14
N PHE A 240 -11.54 -14.41 -10.63
CA PHE A 240 -10.17 -14.17 -10.24
C PHE A 240 -10.08 -12.91 -9.39
N SER A 241 -9.23 -12.97 -8.36
CA SER A 241 -8.93 -11.85 -7.49
C SER A 241 -7.41 -11.64 -7.41
N PRO A 242 -6.87 -10.63 -8.11
CA PRO A 242 -5.47 -10.23 -8.02
C PRO A 242 -5.17 -9.86 -6.57
N TRP A 243 -4.06 -10.33 -6.02
CA TRP A 243 -3.78 -10.15 -4.60
C TRP A 243 -2.50 -9.38 -4.35
N GLU A 244 -1.33 -9.97 -4.59
CA GLU A 244 -0.08 -9.42 -4.06
C GLU A 244 1.12 -9.81 -4.94
N TRP A 245 2.07 -8.88 -5.05
CA TRP A 245 3.39 -9.14 -5.63
C TRP A 245 4.39 -9.56 -4.55
N SER A 246 5.31 -10.47 -4.88
CA SER A 246 6.49 -10.67 -4.05
C SER A 246 7.30 -9.37 -3.95
N PRO A 247 8.04 -9.14 -2.85
CA PRO A 247 8.81 -7.89 -2.65
C PRO A 247 9.85 -7.60 -3.74
N ASP A 248 10.36 -8.63 -4.39
CA ASP A 248 11.30 -8.53 -5.51
C ASP A 248 10.61 -8.35 -6.88
N GLY A 249 9.27 -8.37 -6.91
CA GLY A 249 8.46 -8.27 -8.13
C GLY A 249 8.52 -9.49 -9.04
N THR A 250 9.17 -10.58 -8.62
CA THR A 250 9.37 -11.77 -9.46
C THR A 250 8.20 -12.74 -9.46
N GLN A 251 7.25 -12.58 -8.54
CA GLN A 251 6.11 -13.48 -8.37
C GLN A 251 4.85 -12.66 -8.11
N PHE A 252 3.71 -13.17 -8.57
CA PHE A 252 2.41 -12.58 -8.32
C PHE A 252 1.43 -13.65 -7.84
N VAL A 253 0.74 -13.37 -6.75
CA VAL A 253 -0.32 -14.23 -6.21
C VAL A 253 -1.68 -13.64 -6.59
N PHE A 254 -2.58 -14.54 -6.98
CA PHE A 254 -3.99 -14.27 -7.17
C PHE A 254 -4.81 -15.41 -6.59
N THR A 255 -6.08 -15.18 -6.29
CA THR A 255 -7.02 -16.24 -5.93
C THR A 255 -8.02 -16.48 -7.04
N GLN A 256 -8.58 -17.69 -7.08
CA GLN A 256 -9.68 -18.02 -7.96
C GLN A 256 -10.75 -18.82 -7.21
N GLN A 257 -12.00 -18.68 -7.65
CA GLN A 257 -13.14 -19.42 -7.13
C GLN A 257 -14.14 -19.71 -8.26
N GLU A 258 -14.74 -20.89 -8.27
CA GLU A 258 -15.96 -21.13 -9.05
C GLU A 258 -17.11 -20.31 -8.43
N ALA A 259 -17.55 -19.30 -9.17
CA ALA A 259 -18.58 -18.37 -8.73
C ALA A 259 -19.27 -17.81 -9.99
N PRO A 260 -20.52 -18.21 -10.29
CA PRO A 260 -21.24 -17.70 -11.46
C PRO A 260 -21.59 -16.21 -11.32
N ASN A 261 -21.57 -15.70 -10.10
CA ASN A 261 -21.75 -14.29 -9.77
C ASN A 261 -20.99 -13.98 -8.47
N CYS A 262 -20.92 -12.71 -8.12
CA CYS A 262 -20.18 -12.27 -6.94
C CYS A 262 -20.80 -12.65 -5.59
N GLU A 263 -22.11 -12.87 -5.50
CA GLU A 263 -22.78 -13.21 -4.23
C GLU A 263 -22.31 -14.56 -3.69
N ASP A 264 -21.77 -15.39 -4.58
CA ASP A 264 -21.22 -16.71 -4.26
C ASP A 264 -19.76 -16.66 -3.77
N LEU A 265 -19.08 -15.50 -3.85
CA LEU A 265 -17.69 -15.35 -3.42
C LEU A 265 -17.55 -15.54 -1.91
N SER A 266 -16.58 -16.36 -1.52
CA SER A 266 -16.27 -16.65 -0.13
C SER A 266 -14.79 -16.97 0.01
N ILE A 267 -14.13 -16.30 0.96
CA ILE A 267 -12.71 -16.52 1.30
C ILE A 267 -12.39 -18.00 1.49
N ASP A 268 -13.26 -18.75 2.16
CA ASP A 268 -13.03 -20.17 2.47
C ASP A 268 -13.07 -21.08 1.23
N LYS A 269 -13.62 -20.59 0.12
CA LYS A 269 -13.71 -21.30 -1.16
C LYS A 269 -12.64 -20.87 -2.16
N GLN A 270 -11.90 -19.81 -1.87
CA GLN A 270 -10.86 -19.30 -2.76
C GLN A 270 -9.64 -20.21 -2.72
N THR A 271 -9.06 -20.48 -3.91
CA THR A 271 -7.78 -21.16 -4.02
C THR A 271 -6.74 -20.18 -4.53
N ALA A 272 -5.62 -20.05 -3.81
CA ALA A 272 -4.51 -19.21 -4.19
C ALA A 272 -3.61 -19.89 -5.25
N TYR A 273 -3.15 -19.08 -6.19
CA TYR A 273 -2.21 -19.44 -7.24
C TYR A 273 -1.10 -18.40 -7.30
N VAL A 274 0.10 -18.83 -7.69
CA VAL A 274 1.25 -17.95 -7.91
C VAL A 274 1.71 -18.10 -9.35
N VAL A 275 2.04 -16.98 -9.99
CA VAL A 275 2.77 -16.98 -11.26
C VAL A 275 4.16 -16.45 -11.00
N ARG A 276 5.16 -17.17 -11.49
CA ARG A 276 6.57 -16.87 -11.28
C ARG A 276 7.20 -16.39 -12.58
N THR A 277 8.04 -15.36 -12.48
CA THR A 277 8.92 -14.99 -13.58
C THR A 277 9.99 -16.06 -13.79
N GLN A 278 10.27 -16.38 -15.04
CA GLN A 278 11.37 -17.18 -15.53
C GLN A 278 12.35 -16.20 -16.21
N ASN A 279 13.60 -16.19 -15.75
CA ASN A 279 14.67 -15.32 -16.24
C ASN A 279 14.35 -13.80 -16.15
N GLY A 280 13.45 -13.40 -15.26
CA GLY A 280 13.04 -12.01 -15.05
C GLY A 280 12.23 -11.38 -16.19
N THR A 281 11.90 -12.13 -17.25
CA THR A 281 11.27 -11.57 -18.46
C THR A 281 10.07 -12.35 -18.99
N SER A 282 9.91 -13.62 -18.62
CA SER A 282 8.79 -14.46 -19.05
C SER A 282 8.06 -15.01 -17.83
N PHE A 283 6.76 -15.32 -17.92
CA PHE A 283 6.03 -15.92 -16.82
C PHE A 283 5.76 -17.40 -17.11
N GLY A 284 5.91 -18.24 -16.09
CA GLY A 284 5.48 -19.63 -16.14
C GLY A 284 3.95 -19.78 -16.10
N ALA A 285 3.47 -21.02 -16.15
CA ALA A 285 2.08 -21.31 -15.86
C ALA A 285 1.77 -21.03 -14.38
N PRO A 286 0.52 -20.62 -14.03
CA PRO A 286 0.10 -20.51 -12.65
C PRO A 286 0.25 -21.83 -11.88
N GLU A 287 0.82 -21.76 -10.68
CA GLU A 287 1.01 -22.89 -9.77
C GLU A 287 0.10 -22.72 -8.55
N ARG A 288 -0.57 -23.80 -8.14
CA ARG A 288 -1.40 -23.76 -6.94
C ARG A 288 -0.53 -23.55 -5.69
N VAL A 289 -0.91 -22.61 -4.83
CA VAL A 289 -0.25 -22.36 -3.54
C VAL A 289 -0.93 -23.23 -2.49
N ALA A 290 -0.17 -24.18 -1.93
CA ALA A 290 -0.69 -25.09 -0.90
C ALA A 290 -0.75 -24.45 0.49
N ASP A 291 0.22 -23.60 0.81
CA ASP A 291 0.31 -22.85 2.07
C ASP A 291 0.81 -21.44 1.76
N LEU A 292 -0.08 -20.46 1.84
CA LEU A 292 0.25 -19.06 1.57
C LEU A 292 1.17 -18.48 2.65
N ALA A 293 1.01 -18.89 3.91
CA ALA A 293 1.88 -18.41 4.98
C ALA A 293 3.33 -18.86 4.76
N GLU A 294 3.52 -20.08 4.22
CA GLU A 294 4.84 -20.54 3.79
C GLU A 294 5.40 -19.72 2.62
N LEU A 295 4.57 -19.39 1.62
CA LEU A 295 5.00 -18.54 0.52
C LEU A 295 5.45 -17.15 1.01
N HIS A 296 4.72 -16.52 1.93
CA HIS A 296 5.11 -15.23 2.50
C HIS A 296 6.36 -15.34 3.37
N ARG A 297 6.56 -16.45 4.09
CA ARG A 297 7.85 -16.71 4.78
C ARG A 297 9.02 -16.79 3.80
N GLN A 298 8.82 -17.38 2.62
CA GLN A 298 9.86 -17.43 1.59
C GLN A 298 10.15 -16.04 0.99
N TRP A 299 9.12 -15.23 0.78
CA TRP A 299 9.25 -13.88 0.20
C TRP A 299 9.90 -12.87 1.15
N TYR A 300 9.40 -12.82 2.38
CA TYR A 300 9.77 -11.78 3.33
C TYR A 300 10.82 -12.25 4.33
N GLY A 301 10.99 -13.56 4.52
CA GLY A 301 11.98 -14.14 5.41
C GLY A 301 11.91 -13.55 6.82
N ASP A 302 13.03 -13.01 7.28
CA ASP A 302 13.14 -12.38 8.59
C ASP A 302 12.40 -11.03 8.68
N ARG A 303 11.97 -10.43 7.56
CA ARG A 303 11.22 -9.15 7.50
C ARG A 303 9.71 -9.33 7.53
N LEU A 304 9.22 -10.58 7.53
CA LEU A 304 7.79 -10.86 7.52
C LEU A 304 7.13 -10.31 8.79
N PHE A 305 6.25 -9.33 8.66
CA PHE A 305 5.36 -8.93 9.74
C PHE A 305 4.23 -9.95 9.84
N THR A 306 3.92 -10.39 11.06
CA THR A 306 2.77 -11.26 11.32
C THR A 306 2.01 -10.83 12.57
N THR A 307 0.72 -11.13 12.62
CA THR A 307 -0.13 -10.91 13.79
C THR A 307 -0.86 -12.17 14.23
N ASP A 308 -1.12 -12.29 15.53
CA ASP A 308 -1.94 -13.37 16.08
C ASP A 308 -3.44 -13.07 15.83
N CYS A 309 -4.07 -13.84 14.93
CA CYS A 309 -5.51 -13.76 14.64
C CYS A 309 -6.23 -15.03 15.10
N ALA A 310 -7.56 -14.98 15.35
CA ALA A 310 -8.32 -16.02 16.07
C ALA A 310 -8.04 -17.45 15.61
N HIS A 311 -7.75 -17.60 14.33
CA HIS A 311 -7.63 -18.89 13.68
C HIS A 311 -6.22 -19.16 13.12
N ALA A 312 -5.32 -18.17 13.11
CA ALA A 312 -3.97 -18.32 12.57
C ALA A 312 -3.07 -17.12 12.86
N ILE A 313 -1.75 -17.35 12.81
CA ILE A 313 -0.76 -16.29 12.63
C ILE A 313 -0.79 -15.91 11.15
N GLN A 314 -1.15 -14.67 10.85
CA GLN A 314 -1.30 -14.18 9.48
C GLN A 314 -0.29 -13.07 9.19
N PRO A 315 0.23 -12.99 7.96
CA PRO A 315 1.00 -11.84 7.50
C PRO A 315 0.24 -10.53 7.73
N ALA A 316 0.88 -9.56 8.37
CA ALA A 316 0.39 -8.20 8.37
C ALA A 316 0.76 -7.63 6.99
N VAL A 317 -0.23 -7.54 6.12
CA VAL A 317 -0.10 -6.95 4.79
C VAL A 317 0.21 -5.46 4.89
N ASP A 318 0.87 -4.96 3.85
CA ASP A 318 1.50 -3.64 3.82
C ASP A 318 0.48 -2.48 3.72
N ARG A 319 0.99 -1.29 3.45
CA ARG A 319 0.18 -0.07 3.34
C ARG A 319 -0.82 -0.06 2.15
N TRP A 320 -0.72 -1.01 1.22
CA TRP A 320 -1.52 -1.08 -0.02
C TRP A 320 -2.29 -2.39 -0.21
N GLY A 321 -1.93 -3.44 0.51
CA GLY A 321 -2.69 -4.68 0.57
C GLY A 321 -3.77 -4.61 1.65
N GLU A 322 -5.04 -4.58 1.23
CA GLU A 322 -6.21 -4.70 2.10
C GLU A 322 -5.98 -5.70 3.24
N PRO A 323 -6.40 -5.39 4.49
CA PRO A 323 -6.12 -6.21 5.65
C PRO A 323 -6.34 -7.69 5.34
N SER A 324 -5.38 -8.54 5.69
CA SER A 324 -5.53 -9.98 5.49
C SER A 324 -6.90 -10.36 6.04
N LEU A 325 -7.75 -10.88 5.17
CA LEU A 325 -9.16 -11.15 5.46
C LEU A 325 -9.33 -12.10 6.67
N GLY A 326 -8.23 -12.74 7.11
CA GLY A 326 -8.18 -13.60 8.29
C GLY A 326 -8.27 -12.88 9.64
N CYS A 327 -7.99 -11.57 9.72
CA CYS A 327 -8.06 -10.82 10.99
C CYS A 327 -9.31 -9.95 11.12
N THR A 328 -10.17 -9.95 10.09
CA THR A 328 -11.44 -9.19 10.02
C THR A 328 -12.67 -10.09 10.18
N GLY A 329 -12.48 -11.37 10.52
CA GLY A 329 -13.58 -12.29 10.79
C GLY A 329 -14.51 -11.75 11.88
N ARG A 330 -15.82 -11.83 11.65
CA ARG A 330 -16.90 -11.37 12.57
C ARG A 330 -16.80 -11.93 14.01
N ALA A 331 -15.95 -12.92 14.24
CA ALA A 331 -15.79 -13.61 15.51
C ALA A 331 -14.88 -12.87 16.51
N GLU A 332 -14.06 -11.92 16.07
CA GLU A 332 -13.14 -11.22 16.96
C GLU A 332 -13.56 -9.77 17.23
N PRO A 333 -13.42 -9.29 18.48
CA PRO A 333 -13.58 -7.88 18.78
C PRO A 333 -12.59 -7.07 17.93
N PRO A 334 -13.04 -6.08 17.15
CA PRO A 334 -12.16 -5.28 16.28
C PRO A 334 -11.08 -4.50 17.07
N ASP A 335 -11.24 -4.43 18.39
CA ASP A 335 -10.44 -3.72 19.35
C ASP A 335 -9.49 -4.60 20.19
N ALA A 336 -9.46 -5.91 19.94
CA ALA A 336 -8.58 -6.82 20.65
C ALA A 336 -7.10 -6.56 20.28
N PRO A 337 -6.20 -6.31 21.26
CA PRO A 337 -4.77 -6.21 21.00
C PRO A 337 -4.22 -7.52 20.41
N ARG A 338 -3.47 -7.39 19.33
CA ARG A 338 -2.80 -8.47 18.60
C ARG A 338 -1.32 -8.46 18.96
N THR A 339 -0.71 -9.63 19.08
CA THR A 339 0.75 -9.68 19.10
C THR A 339 1.28 -9.39 17.70
N VAL A 340 2.24 -8.48 17.59
CA VAL A 340 2.98 -8.22 16.36
C VAL A 340 4.31 -8.98 16.42
N ARG A 341 4.69 -9.64 15.33
CA ARG A 341 6.02 -10.24 15.16
C ARG A 341 6.65 -9.82 13.85
N VAL A 342 7.98 -9.79 13.81
CA VAL A 342 8.78 -9.59 12.60
C VAL A 342 9.81 -10.71 12.50
N GLY A 343 9.74 -11.50 11.42
CA GLY A 343 10.59 -12.69 11.27
C GLY A 343 10.41 -13.69 12.42
N GLY A 344 9.20 -13.77 12.98
CA GLY A 344 8.89 -14.60 14.15
C GLY A 344 9.32 -14.01 15.50
N GLN A 345 10.07 -12.90 15.53
CA GLN A 345 10.45 -12.22 16.78
C GLN A 345 9.34 -11.29 17.27
N PHE A 346 9.09 -11.24 18.58
CA PHE A 346 8.11 -10.33 19.18
C PHE A 346 8.47 -8.87 18.90
N ALA A 347 7.50 -8.12 18.38
CA ALA A 347 7.63 -6.72 18.00
C ALA A 347 6.60 -5.80 18.69
N GLY A 348 5.90 -6.30 19.72
CA GLY A 348 4.94 -5.54 20.51
C GLY A 348 3.51 -6.07 20.45
N MET A 349 2.60 -5.35 21.09
CA MET A 349 1.14 -5.57 21.03
C MET A 349 0.49 -4.36 20.35
N ALA A 350 -0.50 -4.59 19.48
CA ALA A 350 -1.08 -3.54 18.64
C ALA A 350 -2.54 -3.82 18.29
N ILE A 351 -3.36 -2.77 18.14
CA ILE A 351 -4.71 -2.86 17.59
C ILE A 351 -4.64 -2.38 16.13
N LEU A 352 -5.02 -3.24 15.19
CA LEU A 352 -4.95 -2.95 13.75
C LEU A 352 -3.56 -2.44 13.31
N PRO A 353 -2.48 -3.19 13.57
CA PRO A 353 -1.14 -2.80 13.15
C PRO A 353 -1.03 -2.74 11.62
N GLN A 354 -0.41 -1.70 11.11
CA GLN A 354 -0.07 -1.53 9.69
C GLN A 354 1.45 -1.38 9.59
N PRO A 355 2.16 -2.34 8.97
CA PRO A 355 3.60 -2.25 8.77
C PRO A 355 3.96 -0.99 8.00
N VAL A 356 5.03 -0.33 8.43
CA VAL A 356 5.64 0.77 7.68
C VAL A 356 6.99 0.33 7.10
N GLY A 357 7.78 -0.41 7.88
CA GLY A 357 9.02 -0.99 7.38
C GLY A 357 9.89 -1.65 8.45
N VAL A 358 10.94 -2.33 8.00
CA VAL A 358 12.02 -2.81 8.86
C VAL A 358 13.28 -2.03 8.53
N ILE A 359 13.87 -1.40 9.54
CA ILE A 359 15.18 -0.78 9.43
C ILE A 359 16.19 -1.81 9.91
N ALA A 360 17.11 -2.21 9.03
CA ALA A 360 18.21 -3.10 9.37
C ALA A 360 19.50 -2.29 9.53
N PRO A 361 20.45 -2.73 10.39
CA PRO A 361 21.75 -2.10 10.53
C PRO A 361 22.64 -2.18 9.28
#